data_AF-A0A945CBB4-F1
#
_entry.id   AF-A0A945CBB4-F1
#
_cell.length_a   1.000
_cell.length_b   1.000
_cell.length_c   1.000
_cell.angle_alpha   90.00
_cell.angle_beta   90.00
_cell.angle_gamma   90.00
#
_symmetry.space_group_name_H-M   'P 1'
#
loop_
_entity.id
_entity.type
_entity.pdbx_description
1 polymer ?
#
loop_
_entity_poly.entity_id
_entity_poly.type
_entity_poly.pdbx_seq_one_letter_code
_entity_poly.pdbx_strand_id
1 'polypeptide(L)' 'MPEDIDDEDIKIVGNLFVVASKIAKDLNIDKGYRLVMNNGSNAGQSVFHIHLHMLSGRKLSWPPG' A
#
# COMPACT_ATOMS: atom_id res chain seq x y z
N MET A 1 2.55 9.23 -10.26
CA MET A 1 1.47 8.98 -9.29
C MET A 1 0.86 7.62 -9.60
N PRO A 2 -0.02 7.03 -8.76
CA PRO A 2 -0.69 5.78 -9.13
C PRO A 2 -1.43 5.86 -10.49
N GLU A 3 -1.98 7.02 -10.85
CA GLU A 3 -2.61 7.25 -12.17
C GLU A 3 -1.64 7.31 -13.35
N ASP A 4 -0.34 7.49 -13.10
CA ASP A 4 0.70 7.57 -14.14
C ASP A 4 1.39 6.22 -14.38
N ILE A 5 0.99 5.16 -13.66
CA ILE A 5 1.56 3.81 -13.82
C ILE A 5 1.16 3.26 -15.19
N ASP A 6 2.14 2.78 -15.95
CA ASP A 6 1.93 2.14 -17.24
C ASP A 6 2.41 0.68 -17.28
N ASP A 7 2.44 0.10 -18.48
CA ASP A 7 2.82 -1.30 -18.69
C ASP A 7 4.29 -1.58 -18.33
N GLU A 8 5.18 -0.60 -18.43
CA GLU A 8 6.60 -0.75 -18.07
C GLU A 8 6.78 -0.89 -16.55
N ASP A 9 5.87 -0.31 -15.78
CA ASP A 9 5.89 -0.31 -14.32
C ASP A 9 5.30 -1.57 -13.68
N ILE A 10 4.61 -2.44 -14.44
CA ILE A 10 3.91 -3.63 -13.92
C ILE A 10 4.79 -4.44 -12.97
N LYS A 11 6.06 -4.65 -13.34
CA LYS A 11 6.99 -5.46 -12.54
C LYS A 11 7.35 -4.77 -11.23
N ILE A 12 7.67 -3.47 -11.24
CA ILE A 12 8.08 -2.76 -10.04
C ILE A 12 6.90 -2.55 -9.09
N VAL A 13 5.72 -2.24 -9.62
CA VAL A 13 4.49 -2.10 -8.83
C VAL A 13 4.07 -3.44 -8.22
N GLY A 14 4.13 -4.54 -8.99
CA GLY A 14 3.88 -5.89 -8.48
C GLY A 14 4.86 -6.27 -7.36
N ASN A 15 6.13 -5.88 -7.48
CA ASN A 15 7.13 -6.10 -6.44
C ASN A 15 6.79 -5.41 -5.11
N LEU A 16 6.08 -4.27 -5.11
CA LEU A 16 5.65 -3.59 -3.88
C LEU A 16 4.77 -4.51 -3.01
N PHE A 17 3.82 -5.22 -3.62
CA PHE A 17 2.93 -6.14 -2.91
C PHE A 17 3.66 -7.38 -2.41
N VAL A 18 4.60 -7.90 -3.19
CA VAL A 18 5.47 -9.03 -2.78
C VAL A 18 6.32 -8.63 -1.58
N VAL A 19 6.95 -7.45 -1.61
CA VAL A 19 7.75 -6.93 -0.50
C VAL A 19 6.90 -6.65 0.72
N ALA A 20 5.70 -6.08 0.58
CA ALA A 20 4.77 -5.88 1.69
C ALA A 20 4.39 -7.20 2.38
N SER A 21 4.16 -8.28 1.62
CA SER A 21 3.91 -9.61 2.19
C SER A 21 5.12 -10.17 2.94
N LYS A 22 6.34 -9.95 2.42
CA LYS A 22 7.58 -10.34 3.11
C LYS A 22 7.74 -9.58 4.43
N ILE A 23 7.58 -8.25 4.41
CA ILE A 23 7.62 -7.41 5.61
C ILE A 23 6.60 -7.88 6.64
N ALA A 24 5.38 -8.24 6.21
CA ALA A 24 4.36 -8.78 7.10
C ALA A 24 4.83 -10.06 7.82
N LYS A 25 5.48 -10.97 7.09
CA LYS A 25 6.03 -12.20 7.67
C LYS A 25 7.19 -11.90 8.61
N ASP A 26 8.13 -11.07 8.18
CA ASP A 26 9.35 -10.74 8.94
C ASP A 26 9.01 -10.03 10.26
N LEU A 27 7.94 -9.23 10.27
CA LEU A 27 7.45 -8.53 11.46
C LEU A 27 6.38 -9.30 12.24
N ASN A 28 6.12 -10.57 11.91
CA ASN A 28 5.11 -11.42 12.55
C ASN A 28 3.70 -10.78 12.60
N ILE A 29 3.30 -10.12 11.52
CA ILE A 29 1.95 -9.54 11.38
C ILE A 29 0.98 -10.65 10.97
N ASP A 30 0.42 -11.32 11.98
CA ASP A 30 -0.41 -12.52 11.87
C ASP A 30 -1.92 -12.25 11.84
N LYS A 31 -2.37 -11.15 12.46
CA LYS A 31 -3.79 -10.74 12.55
C LYS A 31 -4.30 -9.94 11.35
N GLY A 32 -3.56 -9.97 10.25
CA GLY A 32 -3.85 -9.25 9.01
C GLY A 32 -3.34 -7.81 8.99
N TYR A 33 -3.35 -7.24 7.78
CA TYR A 33 -2.93 -5.88 7.48
C TYR A 33 -3.71 -5.33 6.28
N ARG A 34 -3.76 -4.01 6.14
CA ARG A 34 -4.32 -3.33 4.96
C ARG A 34 -3.21 -2.61 4.22
N LEU A 35 -3.20 -2.77 2.90
CA LEU A 35 -2.37 -1.99 2.00
C LEU A 35 -3.21 -0.87 1.38
N VAL A 36 -2.69 0.35 1.34
CA VAL A 36 -3.38 1.53 0.81
C VAL A 36 -2.44 2.32 -0.09
N MET A 37 -2.91 2.69 -1.28
CA MET A 37 -2.22 3.55 -2.22
C MET A 37 -3.17 4.69 -2.60
N ASN A 38 -2.79 5.93 -2.27
CA ASN A 38 -3.64 7.10 -2.49
C ASN A 38 -3.23 7.82 -3.78
N ASN A 39 -4.21 8.28 -4.54
CA ASN A 39 -4.01 9.09 -5.75
C ASN A 39 -4.75 10.42 -5.61
N GLY A 40 -4.00 11.53 -5.57
CA GLY A 40 -4.53 12.88 -5.44
C GLY A 40 -4.86 13.32 -4.01
N SER A 41 -5.06 14.62 -3.85
CA SER A 41 -5.28 15.26 -2.54
C SER A 41 -6.55 14.79 -1.84
N ASN A 42 -7.64 14.57 -2.58
CA ASN A 42 -8.92 14.10 -2.02
C ASN A 42 -8.85 12.66 -1.49
N ALA A 43 -7.90 11.85 -1.96
CA ALA A 43 -7.61 10.53 -1.41
C ALA A 43 -6.63 10.60 -0.22
N GLY A 44 -6.22 11.80 0.21
CA GLY A 44 -5.27 11.99 1.31
C GLY A 44 -3.80 11.81 0.91
N GLN A 45 -3.45 11.93 -0.38
CA GLN A 45 -2.05 11.94 -0.80
C GLN A 45 -1.38 13.26 -0.43
N SER A 46 -0.37 13.21 0.45
CA SER A 46 0.40 14.38 0.91
C SER A 46 1.73 14.56 0.18
N VAL A 47 2.38 13.45 -0.20
CA VAL A 47 3.62 13.43 -0.98
C VAL A 47 3.33 12.85 -2.36
N PHE A 48 3.62 13.64 -3.39
CA PHE A 48 3.42 13.28 -4.79
C PHE A 48 4.58 12.42 -5.29
N HIS A 49 4.66 11.21 -4.73
CA HIS A 49 5.51 10.10 -5.13
C HIS A 49 4.75 8.79 -4.81
N ILE A 50 4.94 7.73 -5.59
CA ILE A 50 4.27 6.45 -5.35
C ILE A 50 4.72 5.88 -4.01
N HIS A 51 3.75 5.48 -3.18
CA HIS A 51 4.03 4.78 -1.93
C HIS A 51 2.85 3.88 -1.56
N LEU A 52 3.16 2.69 -1.02
CA LEU A 52 2.20 1.70 -0.58
C LEU A 52 2.21 1.66 0.96
N HIS A 53 1.19 2.24 1.59
CA HIS A 53 1.05 2.24 3.05
C HIS A 53 0.67 0.85 3.54
N MET A 54 1.22 0.44 4.67
CA MET A 54 0.85 -0.79 5.36
C MET A 54 0.36 -0.46 6.77
N LEU A 55 -0.89 -0.83 7.07
CA LEU A 55 -1.52 -0.62 8.37
C LEU A 55 -1.81 -1.97 9.04
N SER A 56 -1.36 -2.14 10.26
CA SER A 56 -1.53 -3.38 11.04
C SER A 56 -1.56 -3.09 12.56
N GLY A 57 -1.58 -4.14 13.38
CA GLY A 57 -1.50 -4.03 14.85
C GLY A 57 -2.81 -3.71 15.56
N ARG A 58 -3.92 -3.52 14.83
CA ARG A 58 -5.26 -3.31 15.38
C ARG A 58 -6.35 -3.75 14.38
N LYS A 59 -7.57 -3.93 14.87
CA LYS A 59 -8.74 -4.10 13.99
C LYS A 59 -8.94 -2.82 13.17
N LEU A 60 -9.00 -2.95 11.85
CA LEU A 60 -9.24 -1.84 10.93
C LEU A 60 -10.73 -1.75 10.62
N SER A 61 -11.28 -0.55 10.67
CA SER A 61 -12.69 -0.26 10.35
C SER A 61 -12.95 -0.29 8.85
N TRP A 62 -14.24 -0.32 8.51
CA TRP A 62 -14.77 -0.13 7.17
C TRP A 62 -15.89 0.92 7.23
N PRO A 63 -15.94 1.93 6.32
CA PRO A 63 -15.04 2.14 5.17
C PRO A 63 -13.59 2.47 5.58
N PRO A 64 -12.61 2.31 4.66
CA PRO A 64 -11.19 2.40 4.95
C PRO A 64 -10.66 3.84 4.91
N GLY A 65 -11.33 4.73 5.65
CA GLY A 65 -11.32 6.18 5.42
C GLY A 65 -12.75 6.66 5.28
#